data_AF-A0A323UUV1-F1
#
_entry.id   AF-A0A323UUV1-F1
#
_cell.length_a   1.000
_cell.length_b   1.000
_cell.length_c   1.000
_cell.angle_alpha   90.00
_cell.angle_beta   90.00
_cell.angle_gamma   90.00
#
_symmetry.space_group_name_H-M   'P 1'
#
loop_
_entity.id
_entity.type
_entity.pdbx_description
1 polymer ?
#
loop_
_entity_poly.entity_id
_entity_poly.type
_entity_poly.pdbx_seq_one_letter_code
_entity_poly.pdbx_strand_id
1 'polypeptide(L)'
;MQDTAIHTDRLGQAVEVGDEVRVLHVSIDPDIDDDEREMFEFMIGSTCEVERFDEAGRAWVTMWWSTGDGNATTSIGLAPFQMERVRQAAR
;
A
#
# COMPACT_ATOMS: atom_id res chain seq x y z
N MET A 1 -19.59 -11.83 -17.69
CA MET A 1 -18.26 -11.40 -18.16
C MET A 1 -17.70 -10.60 -17.01
N GLN A 2 -16.75 -11.15 -16.24
CA GLN A 2 -16.12 -10.35 -15.18
C GLN A 2 -15.20 -9.37 -15.90
N ASP A 3 -15.49 -8.08 -15.78
CA ASP A 3 -14.54 -7.05 -16.19
C ASP A 3 -13.28 -7.25 -15.36
N THR A 4 -12.18 -7.62 -16.00
CA THR A 4 -10.87 -7.67 -15.35
C THR A 4 -10.49 -6.22 -15.05
N ALA A 5 -10.80 -5.75 -13.84
CA ALA A 5 -10.42 -4.41 -13.42
C ALA A 5 -8.90 -4.28 -13.54
N ILE A 6 -8.44 -3.39 -14.43
CA ILE A 6 -7.01 -3.10 -14.55
C ILE A 6 -6.65 -2.19 -13.39
N HIS A 7 -5.92 -2.71 -12.40
CA HIS A 7 -5.37 -1.92 -11.31
C HIS A 7 -4.16 -1.14 -11.81
N THR A 8 -4.10 0.15 -11.49
CA THR A 8 -3.03 1.03 -11.98
C THR A 8 -2.44 1.89 -10.88
N ASP A 9 -1.22 2.34 -11.09
CA ASP A 9 -0.58 3.39 -10.28
C ASP A 9 -0.97 4.79 -10.75
N ARG A 10 -0.40 5.84 -10.13
CA ARG A 10 -0.71 7.24 -10.46
C ARG A 10 -0.37 7.63 -11.92
N LEU A 11 0.48 6.86 -12.58
CA LEU A 11 0.93 7.08 -13.96
C LEU A 11 0.12 6.23 -14.96
N GLY A 12 -0.86 5.46 -14.48
CA GLY A 12 -1.64 4.55 -15.31
C GLY A 12 -0.90 3.25 -15.65
N GLN A 13 0.23 2.96 -14.99
CA GLN A 13 0.92 1.69 -15.19
C GLN A 13 0.16 0.57 -14.47
N ALA A 14 -0.02 -0.58 -15.13
CA ALA A 14 -0.65 -1.73 -14.50
C ALA A 14 0.14 -2.19 -13.26
N VAL A 15 -0.57 -2.49 -12.19
CA VAL A 15 -0.04 -3.02 -10.93
C VAL A 15 -0.65 -4.38 -10.68
N GLU A 16 0.18 -5.36 -10.34
CA GLU A 16 -0.22 -6.73 -10.02
C GLU A 16 0.20 -7.11 -8.59
N VAL A 17 -0.34 -8.21 -8.07
CA VAL A 17 0.13 -8.77 -6.79
C VAL A 17 1.59 -9.20 -6.94
N GLY A 18 2.42 -8.89 -5.94
CA GLY A 18 3.87 -9.10 -5.95
C GLY A 18 4.68 -7.96 -6.58
N ASP A 19 4.04 -6.96 -7.20
CA ASP A 19 4.75 -5.74 -7.61
C ASP A 19 5.20 -4.96 -6.36
N GLU A 20 6.34 -4.28 -6.45
CA GLU A 20 6.74 -3.29 -5.45
C GLU A 20 6.27 -1.91 -5.87
N VAL A 21 5.61 -1.21 -4.95
CA VAL A 21 5.13 0.16 -5.12
C VAL A 21 5.73 1.09 -4.08
N ARG A 22 6.02 2.33 -4.46
CA ARG A 22 6.29 3.41 -3.53
C ARG A 22 4.98 4.02 -3.06
N VAL A 23 4.80 4.12 -1.75
CA VAL A 23 3.66 4.83 -1.15
C VAL A 23 3.89 6.33 -1.27
N LEU A 24 2.91 7.07 -1.76
CA LEU A 24 2.99 8.51 -1.96
C LEU A 24 2.09 9.29 -1.00
N HIS A 25 0.99 8.67 -0.58
CA HIS A 25 0.03 9.23 0.35
C HIS A 25 -0.71 8.08 1.03
N VAL A 26 -1.17 8.29 2.26
CA VAL A 26 -2.02 7.34 3.00
C VAL A 26 -3.31 8.04 3.43
N SER A 27 -4.43 7.34 3.35
CA SER A 27 -5.69 7.86 3.91
C SER A 27 -5.84 7.34 5.33
N ILE A 28 -5.56 8.20 6.30
CA ILE A 28 -5.57 7.86 7.72
C ILE A 28 -6.93 8.25 8.31
N ASP A 29 -7.52 7.34 9.10
CA ASP A 29 -8.73 7.65 9.86
C ASP A 29 -8.40 8.75 10.89
N PRO A 30 -9.16 9.85 10.95
CA PRO A 30 -8.88 10.95 11.88
C PRO A 30 -8.91 10.53 13.36
N ASP A 31 -9.60 9.43 13.69
CA ASP A 31 -9.84 9.01 15.08
C ASP A 31 -8.77 8.05 15.64
N ILE A 32 -7.74 7.68 14.86
CA ILE A 32 -6.61 6.89 15.39
C ILE A 32 -5.72 7.73 16.30
N ASP A 33 -5.03 7.05 17.22
CA ASP A 33 -4.08 7.71 18.11
C ASP A 33 -2.83 8.22 17.37
N ASP A 34 -2.11 9.14 18.02
CA ASP A 34 -0.98 9.84 17.40
C ASP A 34 0.18 8.87 17.10
N ASP A 35 0.40 7.86 17.94
CA ASP A 35 1.47 6.88 17.74
C ASP A 35 1.18 6.01 16.49
N GLU A 36 -0.05 5.54 16.33
CA GLU A 36 -0.51 4.79 15.16
C GLU A 36 -0.49 5.66 13.89
N ARG A 37 -0.88 6.93 14.01
CA ARG A 37 -0.78 7.92 12.92
C ARG A 37 0.65 8.07 12.43
N GLU A 38 1.61 8.24 13.34
CA GLU A 38 3.03 8.34 12.98
C GLU A 38 3.51 7.09 12.21
N MET A 39 3.06 5.89 12.60
CA MET A 39 3.39 4.66 11.89
C MET A 39 2.85 4.64 10.45
N PHE A 40 1.61 5.11 10.23
CA PHE A 40 1.05 5.23 8.87
C PHE A 40 1.73 6.32 8.05
N GLU A 41 2.02 7.48 8.65
CA GLU A 41 2.71 8.58 7.98
C GLU A 41 4.12 8.17 7.54
N PHE A 42 4.83 7.35 8.33
CA PHE A 42 6.14 6.82 7.96
C PHE A 42 6.09 5.89 6.73
N MET A 43 4.94 5.28 6.43
CA MET A 43 4.80 4.51 5.19
C MET A 43 5.00 5.39 3.95
N ILE A 44 4.73 6.69 4.01
CA ILE A 44 4.91 7.61 2.88
C ILE A 44 6.40 7.66 2.48
N GLY A 45 6.66 7.36 1.20
CA GLY A 45 8.01 7.28 0.63
C GLY A 45 8.62 5.89 0.72
N SER A 46 8.09 5.00 1.56
CA SER A 46 8.52 3.61 1.65
C SER A 46 8.09 2.80 0.43
N THR A 47 8.85 1.76 0.13
CA THR A 47 8.52 0.77 -0.91
C THR A 47 7.95 -0.47 -0.25
N CYS A 48 6.79 -0.95 -0.71
CA CYS A 48 6.13 -2.14 -0.20
C CYS A 48 5.65 -3.03 -1.34
N GLU A 49 5.57 -4.33 -1.08
CA GLU A 49 4.98 -5.31 -2.00
C GLU A 49 3.45 -5.26 -1.93
N VAL A 50 2.79 -5.35 -3.08
CA VAL A 50 1.33 -5.48 -3.16
C VAL A 50 0.92 -6.91 -2.84
N GLU A 51 0.18 -7.10 -1.75
CA GLU A 51 -0.24 -8.42 -1.28
C GLU A 51 -1.55 -8.89 -1.93
N ARG A 52 -2.48 -7.96 -2.16
CA ARG A 52 -3.83 -8.22 -2.68
C ARG A 52 -4.50 -6.94 -3.17
N PHE A 53 -5.60 -7.10 -3.89
CA PHE A 53 -6.55 -6.03 -4.17
C PHE A 53 -7.86 -6.29 -3.41
N ASP A 54 -8.47 -5.24 -2.85
CA ASP A 54 -9.80 -5.35 -2.24
C ASP A 54 -10.94 -5.15 -3.25
N GLU A 55 -12.18 -5.29 -2.78
CA GLU A 55 -13.40 -5.12 -3.59
C GLU A 55 -13.54 -3.71 -4.18
N ALA A 56 -12.89 -2.71 -3.57
CA ALA A 56 -12.84 -1.33 -4.07
C ALA A 56 -11.69 -1.13 -5.08
N GLY A 57 -10.90 -2.18 -5.35
CA GLY A 57 -9.77 -2.16 -6.26
C GLY A 57 -8.51 -1.50 -5.70
N ARG A 58 -8.42 -1.29 -4.37
CA ARG A 58 -7.24 -0.72 -3.72
C ARG A 58 -6.16 -1.78 -3.54
N ALA A 59 -4.91 -1.41 -3.78
CA ALA A 59 -3.75 -2.26 -3.58
C ALA A 59 -3.37 -2.28 -2.09
N TRP A 60 -3.46 -3.44 -1.44
CA TRP A 60 -3.07 -3.58 -0.04
C TRP A 60 -1.58 -3.86 0.08
N VAL A 61 -0.93 -3.06 0.92
CA VAL A 61 0.48 -3.21 1.29
C VAL A 61 0.61 -3.30 2.81
N THR A 62 1.65 -3.98 3.28
CA THR A 62 1.96 -4.10 4.71
C THR A 62 3.40 -3.71 4.98
N MET A 63 3.63 -2.93 6.04
CA MET A 63 4.95 -2.63 6.58
C MET A 63 5.12 -3.32 7.93
N TRP A 64 6.30 -3.92 8.13
CA TRP A 64 6.67 -4.63 9.35
C TRP A 64 7.62 -3.77 10.18
N TRP A 65 7.29 -3.61 11.45
CA TRP A 65 8.02 -2.77 12.38
C TRP A 65 8.64 -3.62 13.47
N SER A 66 9.93 -3.39 13.74
CA SER A 66 10.53 -3.82 15.00
C SER A 66 10.34 -2.74 16.04
N THR A 67 9.59 -3.05 17.08
CA THR A 67 9.29 -2.19 18.22
C THR A 67 10.06 -2.68 19.45
N GLY A 68 10.13 -1.87 20.51
CA GLY A 68 10.76 -2.26 21.77
C GLY A 68 10.13 -3.50 22.42
N ASP A 69 8.83 -3.71 22.21
CA ASP A 69 8.05 -4.79 22.83
C ASP A 69 7.75 -5.96 21.88
N GLY A 70 8.30 -5.95 20.66
CA GLY A 70 8.10 -7.02 19.68
C GLY A 70 7.93 -6.49 18.27
N ASN A 71 7.08 -7.15 17.48
CA ASN A 71 6.79 -6.74 16.11
C ASN A 71 5.39 -6.14 16.01
N ALA A 72 5.27 -5.06 15.25
CA ALA A 72 4.00 -4.48 14.85
C ALA A 72 3.89 -4.48 13.32
N THR A 73 2.68 -4.36 12.79
CA THR A 73 2.44 -4.22 11.35
C THR A 73 1.40 -3.15 11.09
N THR A 74 1.62 -2.35 10.07
CA THR A 74 0.59 -1.46 9.50
C THR A 74 0.24 -1.93 8.11
N SER A 75 -1.05 -2.06 7.83
CA SER A 75 -1.56 -2.46 6.52
C SER A 75 -2.55 -1.43 6.01
N ILE A 76 -2.41 -1.02 4.75
CA ILE A 76 -3.29 -0.01 4.16
C ILE A 76 -3.58 -0.32 2.69
N GLY A 77 -4.83 -0.06 2.27
CA GLY A 77 -5.24 -0.12 0.87
C GLY A 77 -4.99 1.22 0.16
N LEU A 78 -4.18 1.20 -0.89
CA LEU A 78 -3.80 2.36 -1.70
C LEU A 78 -4.70 2.47 -2.94
N ALA A 79 -5.25 3.67 -3.15
CA ALA A 79 -5.83 4.05 -4.43
C ALA A 79 -4.72 4.35 -5.48
N PRO A 80 -5.02 4.36 -6.79
CA PRO A 80 -4.02 4.59 -7.84
C PRO A 80 -3.13 5.83 -7.60
N PHE A 81 -3.72 6.96 -7.21
CA PHE A 81 -2.97 8.20 -6.97
C PHE A 81 -2.05 8.16 -5.75
N GLN A 82 -2.21 7.16 -4.87
CA GLN A 82 -1.46 7.00 -3.63
C GLN A 82 -0.20 6.15 -3.80
N MET A 83 0.04 5.61 -5.01
CA MET A 83 1.16 4.72 -5.26
C MET A 83 1.82 4.97 -6.62
N GLU A 84 3.09 4.60 -6.72
CA GLU A 84 3.85 4.55 -7.96
C GLU A 84 4.57 3.20 -8.04
N ARG A 85 4.41 2.46 -9.13
CA ARG A 85 5.08 1.17 -9.28
C ARG A 85 6.57 1.38 -9.49
N VAL A 86 7.39 0.73 -8.67
CA VAL A 86 8.86 0.82 -8.75
C VAL A 86 9.50 -0.46 -9.26
N ARG A 87 8.85 -1.61 -9.07
CA ARG A 87 9.33 -2.90 -9.56
C ARG A 87 8.16 -3.80 -9.93
N GLN A 88 8.32 -4.53 -11.03
CA GLN A 88 7.39 -5.58 -11.40
C GLN A 88 7.76 -6.91 -10.72
N ALA A 89 6.75 -7.69 -10.31
CA ALA A 89 6.90 -9.05 -9.83
C ALA A 89 7.69 -9.91 -10.84
N ALA A 90 8.51 -10.83 -10.34
CA ALA A 90 9.12 -11.84 -11.19
C ALA A 90 8.03 -12.81 -11.67
N ARG A 91 7.96 -13.01 -13.00
CA ARG A 91 7.03 -13.95 -13.64
C ARG A 91 7.53 -15.39 -13.58
#